data_AF-J0ZQ80-F1
#
_entry.id   AF-J0ZQ80-F1
#
_cell.length_a   1.000
_cell.length_b   1.000
_cell.length_c   1.000
_cell.angle_alpha   90.00
_cell.angle_beta   90.00
_cell.angle_gamma   90.00
#
_symmetry.space_group_name_H-M   'P 1'
#
loop_
_entity.id
_entity.type
_entity.pdbx_description
1 polymer ?
#
loop_
_entity_poly.entity_id
_entity_poly.type
_entity_poly.pdbx_seq_one_letter_code
_entity_poly.pdbx_strand_id
1 'polypeptide(L)' 'MINFHPHVQSAISQAAQRYDLPESFLKRVAMIESGGDPNARNKNSSAGGLYQFLDSTAR' A
#
# COMPACT_ATOMS: atom_id res chain seq x y z
N MET A 1 2.22 16.19 6.18
CA MET A 1 1.47 15.36 5.21
C MET A 1 2.38 14.25 4.74
N ILE A 2 1.88 13.03 4.59
CA ILE A 2 2.65 11.92 4.02
C ILE A 2 2.82 12.21 2.52
N ASN A 3 4.05 12.17 2.01
CA ASN A 3 4.34 12.41 0.60
C ASN A 3 4.61 11.08 -0.12
N PHE A 4 3.63 10.55 -0.83
CA PHE A 4 3.79 9.36 -1.68
C PHE A 4 4.33 9.73 -3.05
N HIS A 5 4.97 8.78 -3.73
CA HIS A 5 5.26 8.93 -5.16
C HIS A 5 3.93 9.15 -5.94
N PRO A 6 3.87 10.04 -6.94
CA PRO A 6 2.61 10.39 -7.63
C PRO A 6 1.82 9.18 -8.16
N HIS A 7 2.51 8.19 -8.73
CA HIS A 7 1.86 6.95 -9.19
C HIS A 7 1.27 6.12 -8.06
N VAL A 8 1.93 6.07 -6.89
CA VAL A 8 1.41 5.38 -5.70
C VAL A 8 0.19 6.13 -5.18
N GLN A 9 0.25 7.47 -5.10
CA GLN A 9 -0.91 8.26 -4.69
C GLN A 9 -2.11 8.05 -5.62
N SER A 10 -1.89 8.05 -6.93
CA SER A 10 -2.94 7.76 -7.92
C SER A 10 -3.53 6.36 -7.74
N ALA A 11 -2.69 5.33 -7.54
CA ALA A 11 -3.15 3.97 -7.31
C ALA A 11 -3.97 3.85 -6.01
N ILE A 12 -3.53 4.49 -4.93
CA ILE A 12 -4.28 4.54 -3.66
C ILE A 12 -5.63 5.22 -3.84
N SER A 13 -5.70 6.35 -4.55
CA SER A 13 -6.95 7.07 -4.79
C SER A 13 -7.92 6.25 -5.65
N GLN A 14 -7.41 5.57 -6.69
CA GLN A 14 -8.21 4.66 -7.51
C GLN A 14 -8.76 3.48 -6.70
N ALA A 15 -7.94 2.87 -5.83
CA ALA A 15 -8.38 1.78 -4.96
C ALA A 15 -9.42 2.25 -3.93
N ALA A 16 -9.21 3.42 -3.32
CA ALA A 16 -10.14 4.04 -2.39
C ALA A 16 -11.52 4.22 -3.04
N GLN A 17 -11.57 4.77 -4.25
CA GLN A 17 -12.81 4.94 -5.00
C GLN A 17 -13.47 3.62 -5.38
N ARG A 18 -12.68 2.65 -5.87
CA ARG A 18 -13.20 1.35 -6.34
C ARG A 18 -13.90 0.57 -5.23
N TYR A 19 -13.40 0.66 -4.00
CA TYR A 19 -13.89 -0.12 -2.87
C TYR A 19 -14.65 0.72 -1.84
N ASP A 20 -14.99 1.97 -2.16
CA ASP A 20 -15.69 2.91 -1.28
C ASP A 20 -15.03 3.04 0.11
N LEU A 21 -13.70 3.17 0.12
CA LEU A 21 -12.90 3.31 1.34
C LEU A 21 -12.36 4.74 1.46
N PRO A 22 -12.19 5.26 2.68
CA PRO A 22 -11.49 6.53 2.89
C PRO A 22 -10.05 6.46 2.36
N GLU A 23 -9.66 7.38 1.49
CA GLU A 23 -8.28 7.44 0.96
C GLU A 23 -7.24 7.61 2.09
N SER A 24 -7.60 8.33 3.15
CA SER A 24 -6.76 8.52 4.34
C SER A 24 -6.46 7.21 5.07
N PHE A 25 -7.40 6.26 5.08
CA PHE A 25 -7.21 4.94 5.67
C PHE A 25 -6.16 4.16 4.88
N LEU A 26 -6.32 4.07 3.55
CA LEU A 26 -5.38 3.37 2.68
C LEU A 26 -3.97 3.99 2.70
N LYS A 27 -3.88 5.33 2.78
CA LYS A 27 -2.60 6.04 2.97
C LYS A 27 -1.96 5.70 4.32
N ARG A 28 -2.74 5.64 5.39
CA ARG A 28 -2.21 5.32 6.72
C ARG A 28 -1.67 3.90 6.79
N VAL A 29 -2.39 2.93 6.23
CA VAL A 29 -1.96 1.53 6.19
C VAL A 29 -0.69 1.39 5.35
N ALA A 30 -0.63 1.98 4.14
CA ALA A 30 0.57 1.94 3.30
C ALA A 30 1.81 2.48 4.02
N MET A 31 1.67 3.54 4.82
CA MET A 31 2.78 4.06 5.63
C MET A 31 3.21 3.13 6.76
N ILE A 32 2.26 2.46 7.41
CA ILE A 32 2.57 1.53 8.50
C ILE A 32 3.31 0.31 7.94
N GLU A 33 2.87 -0.22 6.81
CA GLU A 33 3.37 -1.48 6.25
C GLU A 33 4.70 -1.32 5.50
N SER A 34 4.85 -0.25 4.71
CA SER A 34 6.00 -0.11 3.78
C SER A 34 6.71 1.23 3.87
N GLY A 35 6.25 2.15 4.74
CA GLY A 35 6.68 3.54 4.67
C GLY A 35 6.31 4.24 3.36
N GLY A 36 5.36 3.67 2.60
CA GLY A 36 4.95 4.13 1.28
C GLY A 36 5.85 3.71 0.12
N ASP A 37 6.78 2.78 0.34
CA ASP A 37 7.57 2.17 -0.73
C ASP A 37 6.78 1.03 -1.40
N PRO A 38 6.37 1.18 -2.68
CA PRO A 38 5.65 0.13 -3.39
C PRO A 38 6.51 -1.10 -3.70
N ASN A 39 7.83 -1.02 -3.53
CA ASN A 39 8.78 -2.12 -3.76
C ASN A 39 9.31 -2.72 -2.44
N ALA A 40 8.75 -2.34 -1.29
CA ALA A 40 9.18 -2.85 0.01
C ALA A 40 9.07 -4.39 0.06
N ARG A 41 10.09 -5.04 0.62
CA ARG A 41 10.11 -6.49 0.80
C ARG A 41 10.61 -6.88 2.17
N ASN A 42 9.84 -7.72 2.86
CA ASN A 42 10.25 -8.29 4.14
C ASN A 42 11.35 -9.34 3.91
N LYS A 43 12.40 -9.35 4.74
CA LYS A 43 13.52 -10.31 4.63
C LYS A 43 13.18 -11.70 5.19
N ASN A 44 12.16 -11.78 6.04
CA ASN A 44 11.83 -12.97 6.82
C ASN A 44 10.52 -13.63 6.37
N SER A 45 9.81 -13.06 5.39
CA SER A 45 8.54 -13.58 4.88
C SER A 45 8.34 -13.21 3.41
N SER A 46 7.25 -13.69 2.81
CA SER A 46 6.83 -13.30 1.47
C SER A 46 6.10 -11.96 1.42
N ALA A 47 5.95 -11.27 2.55
CA ALA A 47 5.28 -9.97 2.59
C ALA A 47 6.00 -8.97 1.67
N GLY A 48 5.24 -8.38 0.75
CA GLY A 48 5.79 -7.51 -0.28
C GLY A 48 4.86 -6.38 -0.72
N GLY A 49 5.49 -5.39 -1.32
CA GLY A 49 4.84 -4.23 -1.90
C GLY A 49 4.24 -3.27 -0.89
N LEU A 50 3.41 -2.36 -1.40
CA LEU A 50 2.88 -1.20 -0.68
C LEU A 50 2.12 -1.57 0.62
N TYR A 51 1.42 -2.71 0.62
CA TYR A 51 0.58 -3.19 1.71
C TYR A 51 1.09 -4.47 2.38
N GLN A 52 2.31 -4.91 2.05
CA GLN A 52 2.93 -6.10 2.64
C GLN A 52 2.05 -7.36 2.57
N PHE A 53 1.31 -7.55 1.46
CA PHE A 53 0.57 -8.79 1.25
C PHE A 53 1.52 -9.98 1.14
N LEU A 54 1.12 -11.11 1.72
CA LEU A 54 1.78 -12.39 1.53
C LEU A 54 1.40 -12.98 0.17
N ASP A 55 2.29 -13.78 -0.43
CA ASP A 55 2.01 -14.53 -1.67
C ASP A 55 0.75 -15.40 -1.56
N SER A 56 0.39 -15.87 -0.36
CA SER A 56 -0.84 -16.63 -0.13
C SER A 56 -2.11 -15.79 -0.25
N THR A 57 -2.02 -14.49 0.01
CA THR A 57 -3.14 -13.53 0.00
C THR A 57 -3.30 -12.89 -1.37
N ALA A 58 -2.22 -12.68 -2.12
CA ALA A 58 -2.20 -11.96 -3.40
C ALA A 58 -2.62 -12.80 -4.63
N ARG A 59 -3.35 -13.90 -4.42
CA ARG A 59 -3.73 -14.85 -5.48
C ARG A 59 -4.88 -14.35 -6.35
#